data_AF-A0A960JYM5-F1
#
_entry.id   AF-A0A960JYM5-F1
#
_cell.length_a   1.000
_cell.length_b   1.000
_cell.length_c   1.000
_cell.angle_alpha   90.00
_cell.angle_beta   90.00
_cell.angle_gamma   90.00
#
_symmetry.space_group_name_H-M   'P 1'
#
loop_
_entity.id
_entity.type
_entity.pdbx_description
1 polymer ?
#
loop_
_entity_poly.entity_id
_entity_poly.type
_entity_poly.pdbx_seq_one_letter_code
_entity_poly.pdbx_strand_id
1 'polypeptide(L)'
;MSSPAIPITGDDAADRLLEEQPLALLIGMLLDQQVPMEWAFRGPATLSERLGGRLDAARIAAMSEDDVVAVCCEKPAIHRYPAAMGRRIHSLCQDLVEHFDGDAAALWSDGPTGAELYRRLRSLPGYGD
;
A
#
# COMPACT_ATOMS: atom_id res chain seq x y z
N MET A 1 0.20 7.14 25.46
CA MET A 1 1.22 6.10 25.20
C MET A 1 1.66 6.33 23.77
N SER A 2 2.96 6.53 23.49
CA SER A 2 3.39 6.54 22.08
C SER A 2 3.02 5.21 21.45
N SER A 3 2.44 5.23 20.25
CA SER A 3 2.26 4.01 19.46
C SER A 3 3.60 3.29 19.35
N PRO A 4 3.62 1.95 19.41
CA PRO A 4 4.84 1.20 19.14
C PRO A 4 5.34 1.55 17.74
N ALA A 5 6.61 1.96 17.66
CA ALA A 5 7.23 2.28 16.40
C ALA A 5 7.38 1.02 15.53
N ILE A 6 7.16 1.13 14.23
CA ILE A 6 7.41 0.08 13.23
C ILE A 6 8.74 0.43 12.52
N PRO A 7 9.93 0.08 13.07
CA PRO A 7 11.22 0.48 12.50
C PRO A 7 11.61 -0.42 11.32
N ILE A 8 10.81 -0.41 10.25
CA ILE A 8 11.03 -1.28 9.09
C ILE A 8 12.01 -0.64 8.12
N THR A 9 11.82 0.64 7.79
CA THR A 9 12.54 1.28 6.67
C THR A 9 13.88 1.86 7.08
N GLY A 10 14.07 2.12 8.38
CA GLY A 10 15.19 2.91 8.89
C GLY A 10 15.07 4.42 8.63
N ASP A 11 13.90 4.87 8.17
CA ASP A 11 13.53 6.27 7.99
C ASP A 11 12.29 6.59 8.84
N ASP A 12 12.46 7.48 9.84
CA ASP A 12 11.42 7.79 10.82
C ASP A 12 10.12 8.33 10.19
N ALA A 13 10.20 9.02 9.04
CA ALA A 13 9.04 9.60 8.39
C ALA A 13 8.27 8.53 7.59
N ALA A 14 9.00 7.65 6.88
CA ALA A 14 8.40 6.51 6.20
C ALA A 14 7.78 5.52 7.21
N ASP A 15 8.47 5.23 8.32
CA ASP A 15 7.95 4.35 9.36
C ASP A 15 6.68 4.91 10.01
N ARG A 16 6.65 6.21 10.31
CA ARG A 16 5.44 6.88 10.81
C ARG A 16 4.28 6.84 9.81
N LEU A 17 4.56 6.99 8.51
CA LEU A 17 3.54 6.89 7.47
C LEU A 17 2.84 5.51 7.49
N LEU A 18 3.61 4.43 7.68
CA LEU A 18 3.08 3.07 7.76
C LEU A 18 2.17 2.87 8.98
N GLU A 19 2.48 3.51 10.10
CA GLU A 19 1.67 3.48 11.33
C GLU A 19 0.38 4.28 11.19
N GLU A 20 0.44 5.46 10.55
CA GLU A 20 -0.68 6.40 10.50
C GLU A 20 -1.63 6.16 9.31
N GLN A 21 -1.17 5.47 8.26
CA GLN A 21 -1.93 5.25 7.03
C GLN A 21 -2.08 3.76 6.72
N PRO A 22 -3.23 3.15 7.05
CA PRO A 22 -3.57 1.77 6.70
C PRO A 22 -3.31 1.41 5.23
N LEU A 23 -3.61 2.32 4.30
CA LEU A 23 -3.33 2.12 2.88
C LEU A 23 -1.83 2.06 2.57
N ALA A 24 -1.01 2.89 3.24
CA ALA A 24 0.44 2.84 3.09
C ALA A 24 1.01 1.50 3.57
N LEU A 25 0.50 0.99 4.71
CA LEU A 25 0.89 -0.31 5.23
C LEU A 25 0.58 -1.44 4.23
N LEU A 26 -0.63 -1.46 3.66
CA LEU A 26 -0.98 -2.44 2.64
C LEU A 26 -0.10 -2.33 1.40
N ILE A 27 0.11 -1.12 0.86
CA ILE A 27 1.00 -0.95 -0.29
C ILE A 27 2.42 -1.43 0.02
N GLY A 28 2.93 -1.19 1.22
CA GLY A 28 4.23 -1.71 1.66
C GLY A 28 4.28 -3.25 1.63
N MET A 29 3.28 -3.91 2.18
CA MET A 29 3.16 -5.38 2.15
C MET A 29 3.03 -5.93 0.72
N LEU A 30 2.25 -5.27 -0.15
CA LEU A 30 2.10 -5.64 -1.55
C LEU A 30 3.43 -5.56 -2.31
N LEU A 31 4.27 -4.58 -1.98
CA LEU A 31 5.58 -4.35 -2.58
C LEU A 31 6.68 -5.27 -2.04
N ASP A 32 6.45 -5.97 -0.92
CA ASP A 32 7.43 -6.86 -0.28
C ASP A 32 7.56 -8.19 -1.02
N GLN A 33 7.95 -8.09 -2.30
CA GLN A 33 8.02 -9.22 -3.20
C GLN A 33 9.36 -9.20 -3.93
N GLN A 34 10.24 -10.09 -3.48
CA GLN A 34 11.55 -10.29 -4.06
C GLN A 34 12.48 -9.05 -3.99
N VAL A 35 12.27 -8.17 -3.01
CA VAL A 35 13.19 -7.09 -2.63
C VAL A 35 13.42 -7.13 -1.12
N PRO A 36 14.44 -6.44 -0.58
CA PRO A 36 14.54 -6.24 0.86
C PRO A 36 13.30 -5.50 1.39
N MET A 37 12.83 -5.92 2.56
CA MET A 37 11.64 -5.36 3.22
C MET A 37 11.77 -3.84 3.41
N GLU A 38 12.96 -3.38 3.79
CA GLU A 38 13.24 -1.96 4.01
C GLU A 38 13.03 -1.12 2.74
N TRP A 39 13.32 -1.70 1.56
CA TRP A 39 13.05 -1.04 0.28
C TRP A 39 11.56 -1.08 -0.05
N ALA A 40 10.90 -2.23 0.05
CA ALA A 40 9.48 -2.36 -0.24
C ALA A 40 8.62 -1.37 0.58
N PHE A 41 8.88 -1.31 1.89
CA PHE A 41 8.12 -0.48 2.82
C PHE A 41 8.48 1.01 2.76
N ARG A 42 9.55 1.40 2.04
CA ARG A 42 9.77 2.80 1.63
C ARG A 42 8.92 3.22 0.42
N GLY A 43 8.47 2.26 -0.38
CA GLY A 43 7.65 2.51 -1.57
C GLY A 43 6.43 3.40 -1.34
N PRO A 44 5.62 3.19 -0.27
CA PRO A 44 4.48 4.05 0.07
C PRO A 44 4.87 5.52 0.28
N ALA A 45 6.00 5.80 0.94
CA ALA A 45 6.47 7.17 1.16
C ALA A 45 6.82 7.85 -0.17
N THR A 46 7.55 7.16 -1.05
CA THR A 46 7.85 7.66 -2.39
C THR A 46 6.59 7.89 -3.24
N LEU A 47 5.61 6.98 -3.15
CA LEU A 47 4.32 7.15 -3.84
C LEU A 47 3.54 8.35 -3.31
N SER A 48 3.50 8.53 -1.99
CA SER A 48 2.88 9.67 -1.30
C SER A 48 3.50 10.99 -1.77
N GLU A 49 4.82 11.09 -1.82
CA GLU A 49 5.52 12.27 -2.34
C GLU A 49 5.13 12.60 -3.78
N ARG A 50 5.11 11.60 -4.68
CA ARG A 50 4.79 11.79 -6.10
C ARG A 50 3.32 12.17 -6.34
N LEU A 51 2.41 11.65 -5.52
CA LEU A 51 0.97 11.96 -5.60
C LEU A 51 0.58 13.23 -4.83
N GLY A 52 1.54 13.88 -4.18
CA GLY A 52 1.36 15.17 -3.51
C GLY A 52 0.75 15.08 -2.11
N GLY A 53 1.03 14.01 -1.37
CA GLY A 53 0.66 13.87 0.04
C GLY A 53 -0.05 12.56 0.35
N ARG A 54 -0.97 12.61 1.34
CA ARG A 54 -1.69 11.45 1.87
C ARG A 54 -2.22 10.54 0.75
N LEU A 55 -1.99 9.24 0.91
CA LEU A 55 -2.49 8.23 -0.01
C LEU A 55 -4.01 8.06 0.18
N ASP A 56 -4.72 8.00 -0.94
CA ASP A 56 -6.18 7.89 -0.98
C ASP A 56 -6.55 6.84 -2.04
N ALA A 57 -7.22 5.76 -1.62
CA ALA A 57 -7.56 4.66 -2.50
C ALA A 57 -8.52 5.09 -3.60
N ALA A 58 -9.50 5.95 -3.30
CA ALA A 58 -10.46 6.44 -4.29
C ALA A 58 -9.78 7.33 -5.34
N ARG A 59 -8.84 8.18 -4.92
CA ARG A 59 -8.03 9.00 -5.83
C ARG A 59 -7.19 8.13 -6.76
N ILE A 60 -6.47 7.14 -6.21
CA ILE A 60 -5.61 6.25 -7.00
C ILE A 60 -6.46 5.38 -7.94
N ALA A 61 -7.58 4.82 -7.47
CA ALA A 61 -8.50 4.01 -8.27
C ALA A 61 -9.12 4.80 -9.44
N ALA A 62 -9.35 6.11 -9.27
CA ALA A 62 -9.88 6.99 -10.30
C ALA A 62 -8.84 7.43 -11.35
N MET A 63 -7.54 7.26 -11.09
CA MET A 63 -6.49 7.48 -12.09
C MET A 63 -6.56 6.39 -13.17
N SER A 64 -6.05 6.69 -14.36
CA SER A 64 -5.80 5.63 -15.35
C SER A 64 -4.69 4.70 -14.86
N GLU A 65 -4.75 3.42 -15.23
CA GLU A 65 -3.71 2.45 -14.87
C GLU A 65 -2.32 2.91 -15.35
N ASP A 66 -2.26 3.46 -16.57
CA ASP A 66 -1.02 3.98 -17.18
C ASP A 66 -0.42 5.13 -16.36
N ASP A 67 -1.23 6.03 -15.80
CA ASP A 67 -0.76 7.12 -14.96
C ASP A 67 -0.18 6.60 -13.63
N VAL A 68 -0.83 5.63 -12.98
CA VAL A 68 -0.30 5.01 -11.75
C VAL A 68 1.00 4.28 -12.03
N VAL A 69 1.06 3.54 -13.15
CA VAL A 69 2.28 2.87 -13.61
C VAL A 69 3.40 3.87 -13.89
N ALA A 70 3.11 4.98 -14.56
CA ALA A 70 4.08 6.03 -14.85
C ALA A 70 4.67 6.61 -13.55
N VAL A 71 3.82 6.94 -12.57
CA VAL A 71 4.25 7.41 -11.24
C VAL A 71 5.15 6.37 -10.56
N CYS A 72 4.83 5.09 -10.63
CA CYS A 72 5.65 4.02 -10.03
C CYS A 72 7.00 3.82 -10.75
N CYS A 73 7.05 4.08 -12.06
CA CYS A 73 8.23 3.90 -12.90
C CYS A 73 9.20 5.09 -12.89
N GLU A 74 8.76 6.26 -12.42
CA GLU A 74 9.63 7.43 -12.27
C GLU A 74 10.88 7.07 -11.45
N LYS A 75 12.06 7.52 -11.93
CA LYS A 75 13.35 7.15 -11.35
C LYS A 75 13.68 8.03 -10.12
N PRO A 76 14.23 7.44 -9.03
CA PRO A 76 14.45 6.02 -8.82
C PRO A 76 13.13 5.26 -8.66
N ALA A 77 12.99 4.13 -9.36
CA ALA A 77 11.73 3.39 -9.39
C ALA A 77 11.35 2.85 -8.01
N ILE A 78 10.05 2.78 -7.70
CA ILE A 78 9.58 2.36 -6.38
C ILE A 78 9.89 0.88 -6.07
N HIS A 79 10.15 0.08 -7.11
CA HIS A 79 10.39 -1.35 -7.01
C HIS A 79 11.27 -1.82 -8.18
N ARG A 80 11.83 -3.04 -8.10
CA ARG A 80 12.58 -3.66 -9.21
C ARG A 80 11.70 -4.09 -10.39
N TYR A 81 10.39 -4.19 -10.16
CA TYR A 81 9.35 -4.46 -11.17
C TYR A 81 8.27 -3.37 -11.14
N PRO A 82 8.62 -2.10 -11.42
CA PRO A 82 7.76 -0.96 -11.07
C PRO A 82 6.45 -0.95 -11.85
N ALA A 83 6.46 -1.33 -13.13
CA ALA A 83 5.22 -1.38 -13.92
C ALA A 83 4.25 -2.47 -13.43
N ALA A 84 4.76 -3.65 -13.07
CA ALA A 84 3.92 -4.72 -12.53
C ALA A 84 3.34 -4.35 -11.16
N MET A 85 4.17 -3.74 -10.29
CA MET A 85 3.70 -3.30 -8.98
C MET A 85 2.72 -2.12 -9.07
N GLY A 86 2.94 -1.18 -10.00
CA GLY A 86 2.01 -0.07 -10.23
C GLY A 86 0.61 -0.55 -10.62
N ARG A 87 0.51 -1.55 -11.51
CA ARG A 87 -0.78 -2.19 -11.82
C ARG A 87 -1.42 -2.84 -10.61
N ARG A 88 -0.64 -3.57 -9.80
CA ARG A 88 -1.15 -4.20 -8.58
C ARG A 88 -1.65 -3.18 -7.55
N ILE A 89 -0.95 -2.06 -7.38
CA ILE A 89 -1.37 -0.96 -6.50
C ILE A 89 -2.70 -0.37 -7.00
N HIS A 90 -2.84 -0.16 -8.31
CA HIS A 90 -4.09 0.33 -8.90
C HIS A 90 -5.24 -0.65 -8.65
N SER A 91 -5.06 -1.95 -8.92
CA SER A 91 -6.07 -2.98 -8.66
C SER A 91 -6.42 -3.09 -7.17
N LEU A 92 -5.42 -3.04 -6.28
CA LEU A 92 -5.64 -3.01 -4.83
C LEU A 92 -6.54 -1.82 -4.44
N CYS A 93 -6.28 -0.63 -4.96
CA CYS A 93 -7.07 0.56 -4.64
C CYS A 93 -8.51 0.45 -5.19
N GLN A 94 -8.69 -0.13 -6.39
CA GLN A 94 -10.01 -0.39 -6.95
C GLN A 94 -10.81 -1.37 -6.09
N ASP A 95 -10.19 -2.48 -5.66
CA ASP A 95 -10.81 -3.49 -4.81
C ASP A 95 -11.22 -2.92 -3.44
N LEU A 96 -10.35 -2.09 -2.84
CA LEU A 96 -10.66 -1.36 -1.62
C LEU A 96 -11.85 -0.41 -1.78
N VAL A 97 -11.96 0.29 -2.91
CA VAL A 97 -13.12 1.15 -3.20
C VAL A 97 -14.39 0.33 -3.36
N GLU A 98 -14.33 -0.80 -4.07
CA GLU A 98 -15.50 -1.62 -4.35
C GLU A 98 -16.04 -2.36 -3.12
N HIS A 99 -15.15 -2.84 -2.25
CA HIS A 99 -15.52 -3.75 -1.17
C HIS A 99 -15.36 -3.16 0.23
N PHE A 100 -14.65 -2.04 0.37
CA PHE A 100 -14.29 -1.45 1.66
C PHE A 100 -14.46 0.08 1.67
N ASP A 101 -15.24 0.66 0.75
CA ASP A 101 -15.49 2.11 0.63
C ASP A 101 -14.21 2.96 0.52
N GLY A 102 -13.10 2.35 0.05
CA GLY A 102 -11.78 2.96 -0.06
C GLY A 102 -11.00 3.02 1.26
N ASP A 103 -11.55 2.47 2.35
CA ASP A 103 -10.91 2.44 3.66
C ASP A 103 -10.16 1.12 3.90
N ALA A 104 -8.84 1.15 3.76
CA ALA A 104 -7.98 0.03 4.10
C ALA A 104 -8.12 -0.43 5.57
N ALA A 105 -8.48 0.45 6.51
CA ALA A 105 -8.68 0.06 7.91
C ALA A 105 -9.90 -0.84 8.11
N ALA A 106 -10.90 -0.78 7.22
CA ALA A 106 -12.13 -1.57 7.29
C ALA A 106 -11.86 -3.09 7.23
N LEU A 107 -10.67 -3.50 6.78
CA LEU A 107 -10.25 -4.89 6.85
C LEU A 107 -10.21 -5.44 8.28
N TRP A 108 -9.92 -4.60 9.28
CA TRP A 108 -9.73 -5.02 10.69
C TRP A 108 -10.45 -4.17 11.74
N SER A 109 -10.99 -3.01 11.39
CA SER A 109 -11.55 -2.05 12.37
C SER A 109 -12.83 -2.53 13.05
N ASP A 110 -13.57 -3.46 12.44
CA ASP A 110 -14.78 -4.08 13.00
C ASP A 110 -14.49 -5.24 13.98
N GLY A 111 -13.22 -5.49 14.31
CA GLY A 111 -12.79 -6.54 15.23
C GLY A 111 -13.05 -7.96 14.71
N PRO A 112 -12.65 -8.30 13.47
CA PRO A 112 -12.90 -9.62 12.91
C PRO A 112 -12.06 -10.69 13.62
N THR A 113 -12.49 -11.95 13.52
CA THR A 113 -11.63 -13.07 13.93
C THR A 113 -10.36 -13.11 13.08
N GLY A 114 -9.29 -13.72 13.57
CA GLY A 114 -8.06 -13.89 12.78
C GLY A 114 -8.30 -14.64 11.45
N ALA A 115 -9.22 -15.61 11.43
CA ALA A 115 -9.59 -16.34 10.22
C ALA A 115 -10.34 -15.45 9.20
N GLU A 116 -11.20 -14.56 9.70
CA GLU A 116 -11.89 -13.56 8.88
C GLU A 116 -10.89 -12.56 8.29
N LEU A 117 -10.03 -11.98 9.12
CA LEU A 117 -8.99 -11.04 8.66
C LEU A 117 -8.08 -11.70 7.63
N TYR A 118 -7.64 -12.93 7.87
CA TYR A 118 -6.83 -13.68 6.91
C TYR A 118 -7.54 -13.86 5.56
N ARG A 119 -8.83 -14.21 5.57
CA ARG A 119 -9.62 -14.32 4.34
C ARG A 119 -9.75 -12.98 3.63
N ARG A 120 -10.04 -11.89 4.35
CA ARG A 120 -10.15 -10.54 3.77
C ARG A 120 -8.83 -10.08 3.15
N LEU A 121 -7.70 -10.33 3.82
CA LEU A 121 -6.39 -10.01 3.27
C LEU A 121 -6.11 -10.82 2.00
N ARG A 122 -6.40 -12.13 2.00
CA ARG A 122 -6.18 -12.98 0.82
C ARG A 122 -7.11 -12.72 -0.36
N SER A 123 -8.24 -12.05 -0.16
CA SER A 123 -9.08 -11.63 -1.28
C SER A 123 -8.54 -10.41 -2.01
N LEU A 124 -7.65 -9.63 -1.39
CA LEU A 124 -7.05 -8.47 -2.04
C LEU A 124 -6.13 -8.89 -3.20
N PRO A 125 -6.15 -8.17 -4.33
CA PRO A 125 -5.20 -8.37 -5.42
C PRO A 125 -3.74 -8.34 -4.93
N GLY A 126 -2.99 -9.42 -5.19
CA GLY A 126 -1.58 -9.53 -4.84
C GLY A 126 -1.26 -10.12 -3.44
N TYR A 127 -2.27 -10.55 -2.68
CA TYR A 127 -2.11 -11.18 -1.35
C TYR A 127 -2.46 -12.68 -1.30
N GLY A 128 -3.03 -13.21 -2.38
CA GLY A 128 -3.55 -14.58 -2.47
C GLY A 128 -2.80 -15.51 -3.44
N ASP A 129 -1.79 -15.02 -4.14
CA ASP A 129 -1.02 -15.73 -5.16
C ASP A 129 0.26 -16.39 -4.59
#